data_AF-A0A536RFC0-F1
#
_entry.id   AF-A0A536RFC0-F1
#
_cell.length_a   1.000
_cell.length_b   1.000
_cell.length_c   1.000
_cell.angle_alpha   90.00
_cell.angle_beta   90.00
_cell.angle_gamma   90.00
#
_symmetry.space_group_name_H-M   'P 1'
#
loop_
_entity.id
_entity.type
_entity.pdbx_description
1 polymer ?
#
loop_
_entity_poly.entity_id
_entity_poly.type
_entity_poly.pdbx_seq_one_letter_code
_entity_poly.pdbx_strand_id
1 'polypeptide(L)'
;MSKFGAVFLMLLFAAALNALRPQGVPSVVPARPRVLANEALTAINGGLLFVLLAAVAITVLYIRPLLSVHYMVGFALIPPLALKLVSTGYRFMQYYRQDKDFRLAEPPPLFLRFAVAPILVVAALTVMGTGLELWAFADRFGTWWLSAHTVSAVVFMAAMFVHLLSHLRRSVGALADEVDGRPAARAVSRRSILLASAILGFVLAAVSLTYASPFGSGVGGG
;
A
#
# COMPACT_ATOMS: atom_id res chain seq x y z
N MET A 1 3.67 17.83 -16.85
CA MET A 1 3.65 17.29 -15.47
C MET A 1 2.28 17.52 -14.88
N SER A 2 1.61 16.49 -14.36
CA SER A 2 0.37 16.69 -13.62
C SER A 2 0.71 17.37 -12.28
N LYS A 3 0.00 18.46 -11.94
CA LYS A 3 0.24 19.19 -10.68
C LYS A 3 0.07 18.28 -9.45
N PHE A 4 -0.80 17.28 -9.55
CA PHE A 4 -1.12 16.33 -8.49
C PHE A 4 0.00 15.34 -8.18
N GLY A 5 0.66 14.76 -9.18
CA GLY A 5 1.76 13.82 -8.95
C GLY A 5 2.95 14.49 -8.26
N ALA A 6 3.22 15.75 -8.59
CA ALA A 6 4.34 16.50 -8.00
C ALA A 6 4.08 16.81 -6.52
N VAL A 7 2.86 17.25 -6.19
CA VAL A 7 2.44 17.48 -4.81
C VAL A 7 2.55 16.18 -4.01
N PHE A 8 2.02 15.07 -4.51
CA PHE A 8 2.11 13.81 -3.77
C PHE A 8 3.54 13.33 -3.58
N LEU A 9 4.41 13.45 -4.58
CA LEU A 9 5.82 13.07 -4.46
C LEU A 9 6.55 13.93 -3.41
N MET A 10 6.30 15.25 -3.41
CA MET A 10 6.83 16.14 -2.38
C MET A 10 6.33 15.75 -0.99
N LEU A 11 5.05 15.40 -0.87
CA LEU A 11 4.45 14.95 0.38
C LEU A 11 5.05 13.62 0.87
N LEU A 12 5.28 12.65 -0.03
CA LEU A 12 6.00 11.41 0.29
C LEU A 12 7.43 11.69 0.79
N PHE A 13 8.15 12.57 0.09
CA PHE A 13 9.52 12.93 0.44
C PHE A 13 9.59 13.65 1.80
N ALA A 14 8.71 14.62 2.03
CA ALA A 14 8.60 15.31 3.31
C ALA A 14 8.26 14.36 4.46
N ALA A 15 7.37 13.39 4.21
CA ALA A 15 7.01 12.39 5.20
C ALA A 15 8.18 11.44 5.52
N ALA A 16 8.96 11.04 4.50
CA ALA A 16 10.18 10.25 4.68
C ALA A 16 11.25 11.01 5.51
N LEU A 17 11.49 12.28 5.22
CA LEU A 17 12.41 13.13 6.02
C LEU A 17 11.95 13.28 7.47
N ASN A 18 10.65 13.44 7.69
CA ASN A 18 10.07 13.51 9.03
C ASN A 18 10.21 12.19 9.83
N ALA A 19 10.33 11.05 9.13
CA ALA A 19 10.48 9.73 9.75
C ALA A 19 11.90 9.45 10.24
N LEU A 20 12.91 10.13 9.69
CA LEU A 20 14.33 9.99 10.05
C LEU A 20 14.73 10.74 11.33
N ARG A 21 13.80 11.47 11.98
CA ARG A 21 14.10 12.20 13.23
C ARG A 21 14.15 11.24 14.43
N PRO A 22 15.23 11.24 15.24
CA PRO A 22 15.37 10.33 16.38
C PRO A 22 14.35 10.60 17.49
N GLN A 23 13.83 9.54 18.12
CA GLN A 23 13.00 9.61 19.33
C GLN A 23 13.34 8.49 20.33
N GLY A 24 13.06 8.76 21.61
CA GLY A 24 13.42 7.94 22.76
C GLY A 24 12.74 6.57 22.82
N VAL A 25 13.40 5.66 23.51
CA VAL A 25 13.10 4.22 23.61
C VAL A 25 11.74 4.00 24.30
N PRO A 26 10.75 3.38 23.63
CA PRO A 26 9.49 2.99 24.27
C PRO A 26 9.73 1.87 25.29
N SER A 27 8.98 1.92 26.40
CA SER A 27 8.97 0.88 27.44
C SER A 27 8.44 -0.45 26.91
N VAL A 28 9.20 -1.53 27.14
CA VAL A 28 8.88 -2.89 26.71
C VAL A 28 7.70 -3.45 27.52
N VAL A 29 6.52 -3.52 26.89
CA VAL A 29 5.37 -4.29 27.40
C VAL A 29 5.61 -5.78 27.07
N PRO A 30 5.26 -6.73 27.96
CA PRO A 30 5.45 -8.16 27.71
C PRO A 30 4.89 -8.60 26.35
N ALA A 31 5.75 -9.26 25.58
CA ALA A 31 5.56 -9.62 24.18
C ALA A 31 4.34 -10.53 23.98
N ARG A 32 3.46 -10.14 23.04
CA ARG A 32 2.33 -10.98 22.57
C ARG A 32 2.65 -11.51 21.17
N PRO A 33 3.03 -12.79 21.03
CA PRO A 33 3.58 -13.30 19.77
C PRO A 33 2.68 -13.09 18.54
N ARG A 34 1.35 -13.19 18.69
CA ARG A 34 0.37 -13.02 17.60
C ARG A 34 0.23 -11.56 17.17
N VAL A 35 0.19 -10.64 18.11
CA VAL A 35 0.10 -9.19 17.86
C VAL A 35 1.37 -8.72 17.15
N LEU A 36 2.54 -9.05 17.72
CA LEU A 36 3.83 -8.69 17.15
C LEU A 36 4.03 -9.27 15.75
N ALA A 37 3.60 -10.52 15.51
CA ALA A 37 3.69 -11.11 14.18
C ALA A 37 2.81 -10.39 13.14
N ASN A 38 1.58 -10.00 13.51
CA ASN A 38 0.70 -9.23 12.64
C ASN A 38 1.22 -7.82 12.38
N GLU A 39 1.75 -7.16 13.41
CA GLU A 39 2.35 -5.83 13.32
C GLU A 39 3.58 -5.82 12.41
N ALA A 40 4.50 -6.77 12.59
CA ALA A 40 5.69 -6.92 11.75
C ALA A 40 5.33 -7.14 10.27
N LEU A 41 4.44 -8.11 9.99
CA LEU A 41 3.96 -8.35 8.62
C LEU A 41 3.33 -7.09 8.00
N THR A 42 2.50 -6.39 8.77
CA THR A 42 1.80 -5.18 8.33
C THR A 42 2.76 -4.01 8.09
N ALA A 43 3.83 -3.91 8.88
CA ALA A 43 4.86 -2.89 8.77
C ALA A 43 5.77 -3.14 7.55
N ILE A 44 6.32 -4.36 7.41
CA ILE A 44 7.19 -4.70 6.27
C ILE A 44 6.43 -4.61 4.95
N ASN A 45 5.21 -5.16 4.88
CA ASN A 45 4.38 -5.03 3.68
C ASN A 45 4.01 -3.55 3.39
N GLY A 46 3.91 -2.71 4.44
CA GLY A 46 3.78 -1.27 4.30
C GLY A 46 4.98 -0.62 3.60
N GLY A 47 6.21 -1.09 3.87
CA GLY A 47 7.41 -0.65 3.18
C GLY A 47 7.40 -1.01 1.68
N LEU A 48 7.01 -2.24 1.34
CA LEU A 48 6.83 -2.65 -0.06
C LEU A 48 5.77 -1.80 -0.78
N LEU A 49 4.62 -1.60 -0.14
CA LEU A 49 3.56 -0.73 -0.66
C LEU A 49 4.02 0.71 -0.86
N PHE A 50 4.82 1.25 0.06
CA PHE A 50 5.37 2.60 -0.07
C PHE A 50 6.23 2.74 -1.33
N VAL A 51 7.12 1.78 -1.60
CA VAL A 51 7.96 1.78 -2.81
C VAL A 51 7.11 1.70 -4.07
N LEU A 52 6.13 0.79 -4.11
CA LEU A 52 5.25 0.63 -5.27
C LEU A 52 4.36 1.87 -5.49
N LEU A 53 3.85 2.49 -4.42
CA LEU A 53 3.07 3.73 -4.51
C LEU A 53 3.91 4.92 -4.96
N ALA A 54 5.18 5.00 -4.55
CA ALA A 54 6.12 5.99 -5.08
C ALA A 54 6.33 5.79 -6.59
N ALA A 55 6.47 4.54 -7.06
CA ALA A 55 6.55 4.25 -8.49
C ALA A 55 5.29 4.67 -9.24
N VAL A 56 4.08 4.41 -8.71
CA VAL A 56 2.82 4.91 -9.29
C VAL A 56 2.78 6.44 -9.33
N ALA A 57 3.22 7.12 -8.27
CA ALA A 57 3.25 8.58 -8.26
C ALA A 57 4.16 9.15 -9.37
N ILE A 58 5.32 8.51 -9.61
CA ILE A 58 6.25 8.86 -10.68
C ILE A 58 5.59 8.65 -12.05
N THR A 59 4.92 7.52 -12.27
CA THR A 59 4.27 7.27 -13.58
C THR A 59 3.18 8.30 -13.88
N VAL A 60 2.43 8.75 -12.87
CA VAL A 60 1.40 9.79 -13.02
C VAL A 60 1.96 11.18 -13.40
N LEU A 61 3.24 11.47 -13.12
CA LEU A 61 3.89 12.71 -13.57
C LEU A 61 4.03 12.78 -15.09
N TYR A 62 4.24 11.62 -15.71
CA TYR A 62 4.49 11.43 -17.13
C TYR A 62 3.60 10.30 -17.68
N ILE A 63 2.30 10.39 -17.42
CA ILE A 63 1.37 9.28 -17.67
C ILE A 63 1.32 8.83 -19.14
N ARG A 64 1.49 9.75 -20.10
CA ARG A 64 1.44 9.42 -21.54
C ARG A 64 2.56 8.43 -21.95
N PRO A 65 3.85 8.73 -21.73
CA PRO A 65 4.93 7.78 -22.05
C PRO A 65 5.02 6.61 -21.04
N LEU A 66 4.52 6.76 -19.81
CA LEU A 66 4.63 5.75 -18.76
C LEU A 66 3.32 5.00 -18.49
N LEU A 67 2.37 5.01 -19.43
CA LEU A 67 1.07 4.36 -19.23
C LEU A 67 1.22 2.85 -19.00
N SER A 68 2.10 2.21 -19.78
CA SER A 68 2.41 0.79 -19.64
C SER A 68 3.00 0.45 -18.28
N VAL A 69 3.95 1.27 -17.82
CA VAL A 69 4.54 1.14 -16.49
C VAL A 69 3.50 1.39 -15.40
N HIS A 70 2.58 2.34 -15.60
CA HIS A 70 1.55 2.67 -14.62
C HIS A 70 0.65 1.46 -14.31
N TYR A 71 0.06 0.83 -15.33
CA TYR A 71 -0.77 -0.35 -15.07
C TYR A 71 0.08 -1.55 -14.62
N MET A 72 1.31 -1.73 -15.11
CA MET A 72 2.20 -2.81 -14.66
C MET A 72 2.48 -2.72 -13.14
N VAL A 73 2.80 -1.52 -12.65
CA VAL A 73 2.97 -1.27 -11.20
C VAL A 73 1.62 -1.39 -10.47
N GLY A 74 0.51 -0.99 -11.10
CA GLY A 74 -0.85 -1.23 -10.61
C GLY A 74 -1.16 -2.70 -10.35
N PHE A 75 -0.81 -3.59 -11.28
CA PHE A 75 -0.93 -5.04 -11.11
C PHE A 75 -0.02 -5.57 -10.00
N ALA A 76 1.23 -5.09 -9.94
CA ALA A 76 2.17 -5.46 -8.88
C ALA A 76 1.68 -5.05 -7.47
N LEU A 77 0.88 -3.98 -7.37
CA LEU A 77 0.27 -3.51 -6.13
C LEU A 77 -0.85 -4.40 -5.61
N ILE A 78 -1.54 -5.18 -6.46
CA ILE A 78 -2.75 -5.91 -6.06
C ILE A 78 -2.49 -6.88 -4.90
N PRO A 79 -1.51 -7.81 -4.97
CA PRO A 79 -1.29 -8.75 -3.88
C PRO A 79 -0.82 -8.11 -2.56
N PRO A 80 0.17 -7.19 -2.54
CA PRO A 80 0.57 -6.56 -1.29
C PRO A 80 -0.54 -5.66 -0.71
N LEU A 81 -1.38 -5.05 -1.56
CA LEU A 81 -2.56 -4.31 -1.08
C LEU A 81 -3.57 -5.27 -0.43
N ALA A 82 -3.87 -6.40 -1.08
CA ALA A 82 -4.74 -7.43 -0.51
C ALA A 82 -4.18 -7.95 0.82
N LEU A 83 -2.87 -8.21 0.89
CA LEU A 83 -2.19 -8.63 2.12
C LEU A 83 -2.33 -7.59 3.24
N LYS A 84 -2.24 -6.29 2.92
CA LYS A 84 -2.45 -5.18 3.88
C LYS A 84 -3.89 -5.15 4.38
N LEU A 85 -4.87 -5.31 3.50
CA LEU A 85 -6.29 -5.34 3.87
C LEU A 85 -6.60 -6.54 4.76
N VAL A 86 -6.08 -7.74 4.42
CA VAL A 86 -6.25 -8.95 5.23
C VAL A 86 -5.56 -8.81 6.58
N SER A 87 -4.32 -8.32 6.64
CA SER A 87 -3.57 -8.23 7.90
C SER A 87 -4.20 -7.22 8.86
N THR A 88 -4.65 -6.08 8.36
CA THR A 88 -5.32 -5.05 9.17
C THR A 88 -6.76 -5.44 9.52
N GLY A 89 -7.49 -6.07 8.60
CA GLY A 89 -8.82 -6.62 8.83
C GLY A 89 -8.82 -7.74 9.88
N TYR A 90 -7.79 -8.60 9.88
CA TYR A 90 -7.59 -9.61 10.93
C TYR A 90 -7.46 -8.97 12.31
N ARG A 91 -6.60 -7.94 12.44
CA ARG A 91 -6.41 -7.20 13.69
C ARG A 91 -7.72 -6.54 14.15
N PHE A 92 -8.45 -5.92 13.22
CA PHE A 92 -9.75 -5.32 13.48
C PHE A 92 -10.75 -6.36 14.00
N MET A 93 -10.89 -7.48 13.31
CA MET A 93 -11.81 -8.56 13.68
C MET A 93 -11.50 -9.12 15.08
N GLN A 94 -10.23 -9.39 15.37
CA GLN A 94 -9.81 -9.91 16.68
C GLN A 94 -10.10 -8.92 17.82
N TYR A 95 -9.91 -7.62 17.57
CA TYR A 95 -10.26 -6.58 18.53
C TYR A 95 -11.76 -6.58 18.87
N TYR A 96 -12.63 -6.62 17.85
CA TYR A 96 -14.09 -6.62 18.08
C TYR A 96 -14.63 -7.93 18.63
N ARG A 97 -13.98 -9.06 18.32
CA ARG A 97 -14.24 -10.36 18.95
C ARG A 97 -13.76 -10.48 20.40
N GLN A 98 -13.27 -9.39 20.98
CA GLN A 98 -12.83 -9.34 22.37
C GLN A 98 -11.62 -10.25 22.69
N ASP A 99 -10.76 -10.53 21.70
CA ASP A 99 -9.51 -11.26 21.94
C ASP A 99 -8.62 -10.44 22.90
N LYS A 100 -8.25 -11.06 24.03
CA LYS A 100 -7.50 -10.41 25.12
C LYS A 100 -6.17 -9.84 24.65
N ASP A 101 -5.50 -10.53 23.72
CA ASP A 101 -4.20 -10.12 23.21
C ASP A 101 -4.32 -8.86 22.34
N PHE A 102 -5.37 -8.78 21.53
CA PHE A 102 -5.59 -7.66 20.61
C PHE A 102 -6.22 -6.44 21.28
N ARG A 103 -6.98 -6.62 22.36
CA ARG A 103 -7.59 -5.50 23.10
C ARG A 103 -6.58 -4.68 23.88
N LEU A 104 -5.61 -5.31 24.54
CA LEU A 104 -4.60 -4.57 25.32
C LEU A 104 -3.43 -4.05 24.46
N ALA A 105 -3.40 -4.39 23.17
CA ALA A 105 -2.46 -3.81 22.19
C ALA A 105 -2.87 -2.40 21.70
N GLU A 106 -3.87 -1.79 22.36
CA GLU A 106 -4.54 -0.53 22.09
C GLU A 106 -5.11 -0.34 20.65
N PRO A 107 -6.34 0.20 20.52
CA PRO A 107 -6.91 0.50 19.21
C PRO A 107 -6.18 1.69 18.55
N PRO A 108 -6.21 1.80 17.21
CA PRO A 108 -5.81 3.03 16.54
C PRO A 108 -6.61 4.24 17.04
N PRO A 109 -6.04 5.45 17.01
CA PRO A 109 -6.77 6.69 17.30
C PRO A 109 -8.12 6.75 16.54
N LEU A 110 -9.17 7.24 17.21
CA LEU A 110 -10.55 7.20 16.68
C LEU A 110 -10.69 7.81 15.29
N PHE A 111 -10.04 8.94 15.02
CA PHE A 111 -10.07 9.59 13.71
C PHE A 111 -9.48 8.73 12.58
N LEU A 112 -8.35 8.08 12.83
CA LEU A 112 -7.73 7.17 11.86
C LEU A 112 -8.60 5.93 11.61
N ARG A 113 -9.28 5.47 12.66
CA ARG A 113 -10.13 4.28 12.63
C ARG A 113 -11.45 4.49 11.88
N PHE A 114 -12.11 5.62 12.09
CA PHE A 114 -13.48 5.82 11.63
C PHE A 114 -13.62 6.74 10.42
N ALA A 115 -12.62 7.60 10.15
CA ALA A 115 -12.62 8.45 8.96
C ALA A 115 -11.59 7.98 7.93
N VAL A 116 -10.31 7.99 8.30
CA VAL A 116 -9.22 7.76 7.34
C VAL A 116 -9.22 6.33 6.80
N ALA A 117 -9.31 5.31 7.66
CA ALA A 117 -9.23 3.92 7.22
C ALA A 117 -10.37 3.51 6.27
N PRO A 118 -11.66 3.80 6.56
CA PRO A 118 -12.75 3.47 5.62
C PRO A 118 -12.59 4.18 4.28
N ILE A 119 -12.29 5.48 4.27
CA ILE A 119 -12.06 6.26 3.04
C ILE A 119 -10.91 5.65 2.25
N LEU A 120 -9.81 5.32 2.92
CA LEU A 120 -8.62 4.76 2.27
C LEU A 120 -8.91 3.39 1.66
N VAL A 121 -9.64 2.52 2.35
CA VAL A 121 -10.03 1.20 1.85
C VAL A 121 -10.95 1.33 0.64
N VAL A 122 -12.01 2.13 0.73
CA VAL A 122 -12.94 2.34 -0.39
C VAL A 122 -12.20 2.94 -1.59
N ALA A 123 -11.43 4.01 -1.40
CA ALA A 123 -10.69 4.65 -2.47
C ALA A 123 -9.65 3.73 -3.10
N ALA A 124 -8.95 2.89 -2.31
CA ALA A 124 -8.00 1.89 -2.81
C ALA A 124 -8.68 0.84 -3.69
N LEU A 125 -9.83 0.32 -3.26
CA LEU A 125 -10.60 -0.65 -4.04
C LEU A 125 -11.18 -0.01 -5.30
N THR A 126 -11.68 1.23 -5.22
CA THR A 126 -12.22 1.96 -6.37
C THR A 126 -11.13 2.29 -7.40
N VAL A 127 -9.98 2.83 -6.99
CA VAL A 127 -8.90 3.15 -7.93
C VAL A 127 -8.35 1.89 -8.60
N MET A 128 -8.24 0.79 -7.85
CA MET A 128 -7.79 -0.49 -8.42
C MET A 128 -8.82 -1.07 -9.38
N GLY A 129 -10.10 -1.12 -8.99
CA GLY A 129 -11.17 -1.66 -9.82
C GLY A 129 -11.38 -0.86 -11.11
N THR A 130 -11.39 0.47 -11.02
CA THR A 130 -11.48 1.35 -12.20
C THR A 130 -10.22 1.27 -13.08
N GLY A 131 -9.03 1.04 -12.50
CA GLY A 131 -7.81 0.84 -13.27
C GLY A 131 -7.81 -0.47 -14.07
N LEU A 132 -8.32 -1.55 -13.46
CA LEU A 132 -8.52 -2.84 -14.13
C LEU A 132 -9.54 -2.75 -15.26
N GLU A 133 -10.64 -2.03 -15.04
CA GLU A 133 -11.67 -1.78 -16.06
C GLU A 133 -11.07 -1.05 -17.26
N LEU A 134 -10.38 0.08 -17.02
CA LEU A 134 -9.76 0.87 -18.08
C LEU A 134 -8.73 0.03 -18.84
N TRP A 135 -7.87 -0.70 -18.14
CA TRP A 135 -6.88 -1.56 -18.78
C TRP A 135 -7.51 -2.63 -19.70
N ALA A 136 -8.62 -3.23 -19.28
CA ALA A 136 -9.30 -4.29 -20.02
C ALA A 136 -10.19 -3.78 -21.16
N PHE A 137 -10.84 -2.62 -20.98
CA PHE A 137 -11.97 -2.22 -21.83
C PHE A 137 -11.88 -0.80 -22.37
N ALA A 138 -10.92 0.00 -21.91
CA ALA A 138 -10.79 1.42 -22.23
C ALA A 138 -12.09 2.19 -22.04
N ASP A 139 -12.74 2.63 -23.12
CA ASP A 139 -13.98 3.43 -23.08
C ASP A 139 -15.23 2.62 -23.46
N ARG A 140 -15.11 1.30 -23.64
CA ARG A 140 -16.21 0.42 -24.07
C ARG A 140 -17.45 0.52 -23.18
N PHE A 141 -17.28 0.75 -21.88
CA PHE A 141 -18.36 0.90 -20.91
C PHE A 141 -18.61 2.35 -20.47
N GLY A 142 -18.10 3.31 -21.26
CA GLY A 142 -18.32 4.75 -21.11
C GLY A 142 -17.08 5.51 -20.67
N THR A 143 -17.02 6.80 -21.02
CA THR A 143 -15.86 7.66 -20.71
C THR A 143 -15.75 8.05 -19.23
N TRP A 144 -16.78 7.76 -18.43
CA TRP A 144 -16.84 8.10 -17.01
C TRP A 144 -15.83 7.31 -16.17
N TRP A 145 -15.39 6.13 -16.61
CA TRP A 145 -14.40 5.30 -15.90
C TRP A 145 -13.08 6.02 -15.68
N LEU A 146 -12.62 6.81 -16.66
CA LEU A 146 -11.42 7.64 -16.53
C LEU A 146 -11.59 8.70 -15.44
N SER A 147 -12.77 9.32 -15.36
CA SER A 147 -13.08 10.29 -14.32
C SER A 147 -13.15 9.63 -12.95
N ALA A 148 -13.80 8.46 -12.84
CA ALA A 148 -13.88 7.70 -11.60
C ALA A 148 -12.50 7.26 -11.11
N HIS A 149 -11.63 6.78 -12.01
CA HIS A 149 -10.25 6.42 -11.70
C HIS A 149 -9.45 7.62 -11.21
N THR A 150 -9.57 8.76 -11.89
CA THR A 150 -8.86 9.98 -11.53
C THR A 150 -9.32 10.53 -10.17
N VAL A 151 -10.62 10.62 -9.94
CA VAL A 151 -11.19 11.13 -8.67
C VAL A 151 -10.84 10.20 -7.51
N SER A 152 -11.02 8.89 -7.67
CA SER A 152 -10.67 7.92 -6.64
C SER A 152 -9.17 7.91 -6.35
N ALA A 153 -8.32 8.08 -7.37
CA ALA A 153 -6.88 8.25 -7.19
C ALA A 153 -6.56 9.49 -6.34
N VAL A 154 -7.17 10.65 -6.61
CA VAL A 154 -6.94 11.87 -5.82
C VAL A 154 -7.35 11.66 -4.35
N VAL A 155 -8.54 11.08 -4.12
CA VAL A 155 -9.04 10.79 -2.77
C VAL A 155 -8.11 9.80 -2.05
N PHE A 156 -7.70 8.73 -2.74
CA PHE A 156 -6.77 7.74 -2.23
C PHE A 156 -5.44 8.39 -1.84
N MET A 157 -4.88 9.25 -2.69
CA MET A 157 -3.59 9.91 -2.43
C MET A 157 -3.66 10.86 -1.24
N ALA A 158 -4.75 11.62 -1.10
CA ALA A 158 -4.97 12.49 0.06
C ALA A 158 -5.10 11.68 1.36
N ALA A 159 -5.94 10.65 1.37
CA ALA A 159 -6.13 9.78 2.53
C ALA A 159 -4.85 9.01 2.88
N MET A 160 -4.11 8.54 1.87
CA MET A 160 -2.84 7.85 2.04
C MET A 160 -1.80 8.76 2.64
N PHE A 161 -1.73 10.04 2.22
CA PHE A 161 -0.81 11.00 2.82
C PHE A 161 -1.08 11.19 4.32
N VAL A 162 -2.34 11.39 4.72
CA VAL A 162 -2.73 11.50 6.13
C VAL A 162 -2.39 10.23 6.90
N HIS A 163 -2.70 9.06 6.33
CA HIS A 163 -2.38 7.77 6.92
C HIS A 163 -0.86 7.60 7.12
N LEU A 164 -0.09 7.93 6.10
CA LEU A 164 1.34 7.78 6.06
C LEU A 164 2.03 8.69 7.08
N LEU A 165 1.64 9.97 7.16
CA LEU A 165 2.17 10.90 8.16
C LEU A 165 1.93 10.42 9.60
N SER A 166 0.80 9.74 9.83
CA SER A 166 0.41 9.21 11.13
C SER A 166 1.17 7.94 11.53
N HIS A 167 1.66 7.16 10.56
CA HIS A 167 2.21 5.81 10.81
C HIS A 167 3.68 5.62 10.43
N LEU A 168 4.25 6.46 9.55
CA LEU A 168 5.60 6.29 9.00
C LEU A 168 6.67 6.06 10.06
N ARG A 169 6.67 6.89 11.10
CA ARG A 169 7.67 6.82 12.18
C ARG A 169 7.65 5.46 12.90
N ARG A 170 6.46 4.98 13.24
CA ARG A 170 6.27 3.67 13.88
C ARG A 170 6.69 2.53 12.95
N SER A 171 6.40 2.66 11.66
CA SER A 171 6.78 1.65 10.66
C SER A 171 8.29 1.60 10.41
N VAL A 172 8.99 2.74 10.42
CA VAL A 172 10.46 2.81 10.28
C VAL A 172 11.17 2.19 11.47
N GLY A 173 10.71 2.48 12.71
CA GLY A 173 11.27 1.84 13.91
C GLY A 173 11.11 0.32 13.90
N ALA A 174 9.94 -0.18 13.53
CA ALA A 174 9.69 -1.63 13.42
C ALA A 174 10.53 -2.32 12.33
N LEU A 175 10.79 -1.63 11.21
CA LEU A 175 11.68 -2.12 10.16
C LEU A 175 13.14 -2.17 10.62
N ALA A 176 13.61 -1.15 11.35
CA ALA A 176 14.96 -1.12 11.91
C ALA A 176 15.19 -2.27 12.90
N ASP A 177 14.25 -2.48 13.83
CA ASP A 177 14.30 -3.57 14.82
C ASP A 177 14.34 -4.97 14.16
N GLU A 178 13.71 -5.14 12.99
CA GLU A 178 13.71 -6.41 12.25
C GLU A 178 14.99 -6.61 11.41
N VAL A 179 15.62 -5.52 10.95
CA VAL A 179 16.94 -5.54 10.28
C VAL A 179 18.05 -5.86 11.28
N ASP A 180 17.97 -5.33 12.51
CA ASP A 180 18.92 -5.59 13.61
C ASP A 180 18.82 -7.02 14.18
N GLY A 181 17.95 -7.85 13.62
CA GLY A 181 18.17 -9.29 13.60
C GLY A 181 17.90 -10.01 14.93
N ARG A 182 16.98 -9.57 15.78
CA ARG A 182 16.50 -10.37 16.92
C ARG A 182 15.55 -11.48 16.43
N PRO A 183 15.98 -12.73 16.21
CA PRO A 183 15.19 -13.70 15.46
C PRO A 183 14.35 -14.54 16.41
N ALA A 184 13.03 -14.47 16.29
CA ALA A 184 12.16 -15.57 16.69
C ALA A 184 11.92 -16.45 15.47
N ALA A 185 12.00 -17.78 15.62
CA ALA A 185 11.83 -18.81 14.58
C ALA A 185 10.57 -18.69 13.67
N ARG A 186 9.64 -17.78 13.98
CA ARG A 186 8.50 -17.35 13.14
C ARG A 186 8.83 -16.32 12.04
N ALA A 187 10.05 -15.79 11.98
CA ALA A 187 10.47 -14.81 10.95
C ALA A 187 10.47 -15.40 9.52
N VAL A 188 10.76 -16.70 9.38
CA VAL A 188 10.80 -17.39 8.08
C VAL A 188 9.42 -17.44 7.42
N SER A 189 8.35 -17.70 8.19
CA SER A 189 6.97 -17.72 7.69
C SER A 189 6.44 -16.34 7.27
N ARG A 190 6.93 -15.26 7.89
CA ARG A 190 6.54 -13.89 7.50
C ARG A 190 7.20 -13.45 6.20
N ARG A 191 8.52 -13.72 6.08
CA ARG A 191 9.28 -13.43 4.86
C ARG A 191 8.73 -14.22 3.67
N SER A 192 8.33 -15.49 3.85
CA SER A 192 7.73 -16.27 2.78
C SER A 192 6.38 -15.74 2.30
N ILE A 193 5.51 -15.26 3.20
CA ILE A 193 4.23 -14.63 2.82
C ILE A 193 4.47 -13.33 2.02
N LEU A 194 5.41 -12.50 2.48
CA LEU A 194 5.77 -11.27 1.77
C LEU A 194 6.37 -11.57 0.39
N LEU A 195 7.31 -12.53 0.32
CA LEU A 195 7.91 -12.96 -0.94
C LEU A 195 6.86 -13.54 -1.87
N ALA A 196 5.96 -14.38 -1.38
CA ALA A 196 4.84 -14.92 -2.17
C ALA A 196 3.95 -13.79 -2.71
N SER A 197 3.64 -12.79 -1.89
CA SER A 197 2.89 -11.61 -2.31
C SER A 197 3.63 -10.80 -3.38
N ALA A 198 4.94 -10.59 -3.21
CA ALA A 198 5.77 -9.86 -4.17
C ALA A 198 5.91 -10.62 -5.49
N ILE A 199 6.15 -11.93 -5.44
CA ILE A 199 6.22 -12.82 -6.61
C ILE A 199 4.88 -12.83 -7.33
N LEU A 200 3.76 -12.97 -6.60
CA LEU A 200 2.44 -12.92 -7.21
C LEU A 200 2.19 -11.57 -7.90
N GLY A 201 2.62 -10.46 -7.29
CA GLY A 201 2.52 -9.14 -7.89
C GLY A 201 3.34 -9.03 -9.17
N PHE A 202 4.58 -9.52 -9.14
CA PHE A 202 5.45 -9.58 -10.30
C PHE A 202 4.86 -10.45 -11.43
N VAL A 203 4.31 -11.62 -11.09
CA VAL A 203 3.66 -12.51 -12.06
C VAL A 203 2.43 -11.84 -12.69
N LEU A 204 1.56 -11.21 -11.88
CA LEU A 204 0.40 -10.47 -12.40
C LEU A 204 0.83 -9.33 -13.33
N ALA A 205 1.87 -8.59 -12.94
CA ALA A 205 2.43 -7.53 -13.77
C ALA A 205 2.98 -8.07 -15.10
N ALA A 206 3.74 -9.17 -15.08
CA ALA A 206 4.27 -9.79 -16.29
C ALA A 206 3.16 -10.36 -17.20
N VAL A 207 2.16 -11.03 -16.62
CA VAL A 207 1.00 -11.56 -17.36
C VAL A 207 0.17 -10.42 -17.95
N SER A 208 0.05 -9.28 -17.28
CA SER A 208 -0.69 -8.13 -17.83
C SER A 208 -0.14 -7.62 -19.16
N LEU A 209 1.15 -7.86 -19.44
CA LEU A 209 1.81 -7.47 -20.69
C LEU A 209 1.47 -8.38 -21.87
N THR A 210 0.97 -9.60 -21.61
CA THR A 210 0.55 -10.52 -22.68
C THR A 210 -0.85 -10.20 -23.21
N TYR A 211 -1.62 -9.40 -22.46
CA TYR A 211 -2.91 -8.89 -22.90
C TYR A 211 -2.74 -7.63 -23.74
N ALA A 212 -3.29 -7.64 -24.95
CA ALA A 212 -3.35 -6.47 -25.82
C ALA A 212 -4.42 -5.49 -25.30
N SER A 213 -4.04 -4.70 -24.30
CA SER A 213 -4.88 -3.60 -23.80
C SER A 213 -5.27 -2.67 -24.95
N PRO A 214 -6.49 -2.12 -24.98
CA PRO A 214 -6.89 -1.15 -26.01
C PRO A 214 -6.01 0.11 -26.05
N PHE A 215 -5.25 0.38 -24.97
CA PHE A 215 -4.27 1.47 -24.91
C PHE A 215 -2.89 1.10 -25.51
N GLY A 216 -2.70 -0.13 -25.98
CA GLY A 216 -1.44 -0.66 -26.49
C GLY A 216 -0.48 -1.14 -25.37
N SER A 217 0.47 -2.01 -25.72
CA SER A 217 1.43 -2.58 -24.76
C SER A 217 2.62 -1.66 -24.43
N GLY A 218 2.82 -0.57 -25.19
CA GLY A 218 3.89 0.41 -24.98
C GLY A 218 5.32 -0.13 -25.04
N VAL A 219 5.51 -1.44 -25.28
CA VAL A 219 6.82 -2.09 -25.41
C VAL A 219 6.98 -2.48 -26.88
N GLY A 220 7.58 -1.58 -27.67
CA GLY A 220 7.91 -1.81 -29.08
C GLY A 220 7.31 -0.77 -30.01
N GLY A 221 8.01 0.35 -30.17
CA GLY A 221 7.64 1.42 -31.10
C GLY A 221 8.80 2.40 -31.27
N GLY A 222 9.94 1.87 -31.71
CA GLY A 222 11.08 2.61 -32.24
C GLY A 222 11.51 1.93 -33.53
#